data_AF-A0A7C5G2L3-F1
#
_entry.id   AF-A0A7C5G2L3-F1
#
_cell.length_a   1.000
_cell.length_b   1.000
_cell.length_c   1.000
_cell.angle_alpha   90.00
_cell.angle_beta   90.00
_cell.angle_gamma   90.00
#
_symmetry.space_group_name_H-M   'P 1'
#
loop_
_entity.id
_entity.type
_entity.pdbx_description
1 polymer ?
#
loop_
_entity_poly.entity_id
_entity_poly.type
_entity_poly.pdbx_seq_one_letter_code
_entity_poly.pdbx_strand_id
1 'polypeptide(L)'
;MRPLAWGRKARIDSVGGYASREWIAGWLDRNQVGGPKYFGTTAFANGSMVKFVRTSLPELVKEIGKEELDRLIDTLAEWAKLDAPPPKEEVDEDTLLLFEDFTCTDCHSVYGKGGGSGPDLTGYGSRQWTIDILSDPAHKRFYGNRNDGMPSYYAFPKEPEKNLLTREELELLADWLRRSVTTRGQ
;
A
#
# COMPACT_ATOMS: atom_id res chain seq x y z
N MET A 1 30.32 36.41 -4.33
CA MET A 1 29.17 35.93 -5.11
C MET A 1 28.65 34.66 -4.46
N ARG A 2 27.40 34.67 -3.96
CA ARG A 2 26.76 33.48 -3.38
C ARG A 2 26.13 32.67 -4.52
N PRO A 3 26.40 31.36 -4.66
CA PRO A 3 25.67 30.56 -5.64
C PRO A 3 24.23 30.39 -5.18
N LEU A 4 23.30 30.65 -6.11
CA LEU A 4 21.86 30.48 -5.94
C LEU A 4 21.56 28.99 -5.73
N ALA A 5 21.24 28.61 -4.50
CA ALA A 5 20.66 27.30 -4.21
C ALA A 5 19.24 27.28 -4.79
N TRP A 6 19.06 26.61 -5.94
CA TRP A 6 17.75 26.17 -6.38
C TRP A 6 17.26 25.10 -5.41
N GLY A 7 16.48 25.54 -4.42
CA GLY A 7 15.75 24.65 -3.54
C GLY A 7 14.81 23.79 -4.39
N ARG A 8 15.13 22.49 -4.49
CA ARG A 8 14.16 21.50 -4.94
C ARG A 8 13.02 21.48 -3.93
N LYS A 9 11.96 22.25 -4.18
CA LYS A 9 10.63 21.98 -3.62
C LYS A 9 10.32 20.53 -3.99
N ALA A 10 10.07 19.68 -2.99
CA ALA A 10 9.60 18.33 -3.19
C ALA A 10 8.40 18.39 -4.14
N ARG A 11 8.58 17.85 -5.36
CA ARG A 11 7.49 17.54 -6.27
C ARG A 11 7.05 16.11 -5.92
N ILE A 12 5.88 15.69 -6.38
CA ILE A 12 5.47 14.29 -6.24
C ILE A 12 6.44 13.44 -7.08
N ASP A 13 7.50 12.96 -6.46
CA ASP A 13 8.64 12.29 -7.10
C ASP A 13 8.90 10.89 -6.51
N SER A 14 8.06 10.41 -5.59
CA SER A 14 8.40 9.28 -4.75
C SER A 14 7.41 8.12 -4.71
N VAL A 15 6.75 7.75 -5.84
CA VAL A 15 6.25 6.36 -5.99
C VAL A 15 7.38 5.38 -6.30
N GLY A 16 8.63 5.86 -6.42
CA GLY A 16 9.80 5.02 -6.59
C GLY A 16 9.94 3.99 -5.46
N GLY A 17 9.99 2.72 -5.84
CA GLY A 17 10.03 1.61 -4.89
C GLY A 17 8.66 1.15 -4.41
N TYR A 18 7.55 1.61 -4.99
CA TYR A 18 6.20 1.19 -4.60
C TYR A 18 6.11 -0.33 -4.38
N ALA A 19 5.55 -0.70 -3.24
CA ALA A 19 5.34 -2.07 -2.76
C ALA A 19 6.62 -2.93 -2.60
N SER A 20 7.82 -2.34 -2.71
CA SER A 20 9.05 -3.05 -2.34
C SER A 20 9.13 -3.28 -0.83
N ARG A 21 10.02 -4.19 -0.42
CA ARG A 21 10.29 -4.43 0.99
C ARG A 21 10.68 -3.14 1.73
N GLU A 22 11.55 -2.32 1.13
CA GLU A 22 12.01 -1.04 1.69
C GLU A 22 10.88 -0.03 1.78
N TRP A 23 9.96 -0.04 0.82
CA TRP A 23 8.77 0.79 0.85
C TRP A 23 7.87 0.44 2.01
N ILE A 24 7.56 -0.85 2.18
CA ILE A 24 6.68 -1.33 3.25
C ILE A 24 7.34 -1.10 4.62
N ALA A 25 8.64 -1.37 4.74
CA ALA A 25 9.38 -1.10 5.98
C ALA A 25 9.36 0.39 6.36
N GLY A 26 9.55 1.29 5.39
CA GLY A 26 9.44 2.74 5.67
C GLY A 26 8.00 3.20 5.90
N TRP A 27 7.01 2.53 5.31
CA TRP A 27 5.60 2.81 5.58
C TRP A 27 5.21 2.45 7.03
N LEU A 28 5.85 1.42 7.60
CA LEU A 28 5.69 0.97 8.98
C LEU A 28 6.71 1.59 9.96
N ASP A 29 7.49 2.59 9.52
CA ASP A 29 8.44 3.33 10.36
C ASP A 29 7.78 4.60 10.93
N ARG A 30 7.73 4.71 12.27
CA ARG A 30 7.15 5.86 13.00
C ARG A 30 7.70 7.22 12.59
N ASN A 31 8.96 7.29 12.16
CA ASN A 31 9.64 8.51 11.77
C ASN A 31 9.36 8.88 10.31
N GLN A 32 8.93 7.91 9.49
CA GLN A 32 8.74 8.10 8.06
C GLN A 32 7.27 8.16 7.64
N VAL A 33 6.38 7.37 8.27
CA VAL A 33 4.98 7.16 7.86
C VAL A 33 4.16 8.45 7.66
N GLY A 34 4.44 9.50 8.46
CA GLY A 34 3.79 10.80 8.36
C GLY A 34 4.60 11.85 7.59
N GLY A 35 5.66 11.44 6.91
CA GLY A 35 6.48 12.28 6.03
C GLY A 35 5.91 12.36 4.61
N PRO A 36 6.46 13.26 3.78
CA PRO A 36 5.93 13.53 2.43
C PRO A 36 6.07 12.38 1.43
N LYS A 37 6.86 11.35 1.74
CA LYS A 37 6.95 10.11 0.95
C LYS A 37 5.71 9.22 1.11
N TYR A 38 5.05 9.29 2.27
CA TYR A 38 3.90 8.45 2.60
C TYR A 38 2.67 9.33 2.86
N PHE A 39 2.10 9.36 4.07
CA PHE A 39 0.83 10.05 4.30
C PHE A 39 0.95 11.56 4.57
N GLY A 40 2.15 12.10 4.76
CA GLY A 40 2.36 13.46 5.30
C GLY A 40 1.77 14.61 4.48
N THR A 41 1.47 14.39 3.19
CA THR A 41 0.89 15.36 2.26
C THR A 41 -0.57 15.06 1.89
N THR A 42 -1.19 14.09 2.56
CA THR A 42 -2.58 13.64 2.34
C THR A 42 -3.46 14.00 3.53
N ALA A 43 -4.79 13.91 3.38
CA ALA A 43 -5.73 14.00 4.50
C ALA A 43 -5.48 12.92 5.58
N PHE A 44 -4.76 11.85 5.25
CA PHE A 44 -4.40 10.79 6.18
C PHE A 44 -3.18 11.11 7.06
N ALA A 45 -2.52 12.26 6.91
CA ALA A 45 -1.34 12.65 7.70
C ALA A 45 -1.56 12.57 9.23
N ASN A 46 -2.80 12.75 9.68
CA ASN A 46 -3.23 12.62 11.08
C ASN A 46 -4.24 11.47 11.30
N GLY A 47 -4.37 10.58 10.32
CA GLY A 47 -5.31 9.45 10.32
C GLY A 47 -4.88 8.31 11.24
N SER A 48 -5.77 7.33 11.39
CA SER A 48 -5.58 6.19 12.30
C SER A 48 -4.32 5.38 11.97
N MET A 49 -4.01 5.16 10.69
CA MET A 49 -2.81 4.42 10.29
C MET A 49 -1.51 5.12 10.75
N VAL A 50 -1.39 6.43 10.53
CA VAL A 50 -0.21 7.20 10.97
C VAL A 50 -0.08 7.19 12.49
N LYS A 51 -1.20 7.33 13.21
CA LYS A 51 -1.20 7.25 14.68
C LYS A 51 -0.78 5.87 15.15
N PHE A 52 -1.38 4.81 14.61
CA PHE A 52 -1.06 3.42 14.92
C PHE A 52 0.43 3.11 14.76
N VAL A 53 1.01 3.42 13.60
CA VAL A 53 2.44 3.20 13.33
C VAL A 53 3.34 4.02 14.27
N ARG A 54 2.92 5.21 14.69
CA ARG A 54 3.70 6.07 15.58
C ARG A 54 3.67 5.65 17.05
N THR A 55 2.55 5.06 17.50
CA THR A 55 2.26 4.82 18.91
C THR A 55 2.13 3.36 19.27
N SER A 56 1.30 2.59 18.56
CA SER A 56 0.93 1.23 18.95
C SER A 56 1.91 0.20 18.39
N LEU A 57 2.27 0.32 17.11
CA LEU A 57 3.19 -0.61 16.46
C LEU A 57 4.54 -0.77 17.19
N PRO A 58 5.20 0.28 17.71
CA PRO A 58 6.44 0.11 18.45
C PRO A 58 6.30 -0.73 19.73
N GLU A 59 5.15 -0.68 20.40
CA GLU A 59 4.90 -1.49 21.60
C GLU A 59 4.61 -2.95 21.21
N LEU A 60 3.81 -3.17 20.16
CA LEU A 60 3.57 -4.50 19.60
C LEU A 60 4.87 -5.16 19.12
N VAL A 61 5.77 -4.40 18.49
CA VAL A 61 7.09 -4.91 18.08
C VAL A 61 7.97 -5.30 19.26
N LYS A 62 7.88 -4.61 20.41
CA LYS A 62 8.60 -5.01 21.63
C LYS A 62 8.05 -6.29 22.23
N GLU A 63 6.74 -6.52 22.09
CA GLU A 63 6.05 -7.69 22.65
C GLU A 63 6.19 -8.93 21.75
N ILE A 64 5.93 -8.78 20.45
CA ILE A 64 5.86 -9.87 19.47
C ILE A 64 7.23 -10.15 18.85
N GLY A 65 8.03 -9.11 18.60
CA GLY A 65 9.36 -9.23 18.01
C GLY A 65 9.49 -8.51 16.67
N LYS A 66 10.71 -8.02 16.39
CA LYS A 66 11.01 -7.32 15.13
C LYS A 66 11.03 -8.29 13.95
N GLU A 67 11.51 -9.50 14.19
CA GLU A 67 11.63 -10.57 13.21
C GLU A 67 10.25 -10.97 12.65
N GLU A 68 9.22 -10.98 13.51
CA GLU A 68 7.84 -11.25 13.09
C GLU A 68 7.25 -10.09 12.28
N LEU A 69 7.55 -8.84 12.64
CA LEU A 69 7.19 -7.70 11.79
C LEU A 69 7.91 -7.77 10.43
N ASP A 70 9.18 -8.17 10.40
CA ASP A 70 9.92 -8.38 9.16
C ASP A 70 9.28 -9.48 8.30
N ARG A 71 8.77 -10.57 8.88
CA ARG A 71 8.01 -11.61 8.16
C ARG A 71 6.74 -11.07 7.50
N LEU A 72 6.00 -10.19 8.18
CA LEU A 72 4.84 -9.51 7.58
C LEU A 72 5.26 -8.60 6.42
N ILE A 73 6.33 -7.83 6.59
CA ILE A 73 6.88 -6.95 5.55
C ILE A 73 7.30 -7.77 4.33
N ASP A 74 8.00 -8.89 4.56
CA ASP A 74 8.46 -9.80 3.51
C ASP A 74 7.27 -10.42 2.77
N THR A 75 6.23 -10.85 3.49
CA THR A 75 5.02 -11.42 2.89
C THR A 75 4.29 -10.44 1.98
N LEU A 76 4.09 -9.20 2.44
CA LEU A 76 3.51 -8.14 1.61
C LEU A 76 4.37 -7.83 0.39
N ALA A 77 5.71 -7.85 0.53
CA ALA A 77 6.64 -7.64 -0.57
C ALA A 77 6.64 -8.81 -1.57
N GLU A 78 6.49 -10.06 -1.12
CA GLU A 78 6.35 -11.22 -2.00
C GLU A 78 5.02 -11.19 -2.77
N TRP A 79 3.91 -10.84 -2.11
CA TRP A 79 2.63 -10.63 -2.79
C TRP A 79 2.73 -9.58 -3.89
N ALA A 80 3.51 -8.53 -3.67
CA ALA A 80 3.71 -7.47 -4.67
C ALA A 80 4.36 -7.96 -5.97
N LYS A 81 5.09 -9.08 -5.94
CA LYS A 81 5.73 -9.68 -7.12
C LYS A 81 4.77 -10.52 -7.95
N LEU A 82 3.60 -10.86 -7.42
CA LEU A 82 2.62 -11.75 -8.06
C LEU A 82 1.68 -10.99 -8.99
N ASP A 83 1.08 -11.71 -9.94
CA ASP A 83 0.05 -11.15 -10.81
C ASP A 83 -1.30 -11.02 -10.09
N ALA A 84 -1.58 -11.91 -9.15
CA ALA A 84 -2.81 -11.92 -8.36
C ALA A 84 -2.51 -12.28 -6.90
N PRO A 85 -3.42 -11.98 -5.95
CA PRO A 85 -3.33 -12.51 -4.59
C PRO A 85 -3.18 -14.04 -4.62
N PRO A 86 -2.27 -14.63 -3.83
CA PRO A 86 -2.18 -16.08 -3.75
C PRO A 86 -3.45 -16.66 -3.09
N PRO A 87 -3.80 -17.93 -3.31
CA PRO A 87 -4.78 -18.63 -2.50
C PRO A 87 -4.39 -18.58 -1.02
N LYS A 88 -5.38 -18.49 -0.12
CA LYS A 88 -5.13 -18.40 1.33
C LYS A 88 -4.32 -19.60 1.82
N GLU A 89 -4.60 -20.77 1.29
CA GLU A 89 -3.97 -22.05 1.64
C GLU A 89 -2.49 -22.13 1.25
N GLU A 90 -2.03 -21.24 0.37
CA GLU A 90 -0.62 -21.12 -0.02
C GLU A 90 0.16 -20.12 0.83
N VAL A 91 -0.52 -19.40 1.72
CA VAL A 91 0.11 -18.50 2.69
C VAL A 91 0.29 -19.23 4.01
N ASP A 92 1.50 -19.15 4.57
CA ASP A 92 1.85 -19.65 5.88
C ASP A 92 0.84 -19.20 6.95
N GLU A 93 0.23 -20.15 7.67
CA GLU A 93 -0.85 -19.86 8.63
C GLU A 93 -0.34 -18.99 9.79
N ASP A 94 0.88 -19.24 10.27
CA ASP A 94 1.51 -18.43 11.31
C ASP A 94 1.67 -16.97 10.84
N THR A 95 2.06 -16.77 9.58
CA THR A 95 2.14 -15.43 8.97
C THR A 95 0.76 -14.75 8.87
N LEU A 96 -0.31 -15.51 8.61
CA LEU A 96 -1.67 -14.96 8.63
C LEU A 96 -2.07 -14.51 10.04
N LEU A 97 -1.69 -15.27 11.08
CA LEU A 97 -1.94 -14.90 12.48
C LEU A 97 -1.20 -13.62 12.88
N LEU A 98 -0.01 -13.36 12.32
CA LEU A 98 0.72 -12.11 12.60
C LEU A 98 -0.09 -10.86 12.23
N PHE A 99 -0.95 -10.89 11.21
CA PHE A 99 -1.82 -9.75 10.91
C PHE A 99 -2.81 -9.46 12.05
N GLU A 100 -3.19 -10.47 12.82
CA GLU A 100 -4.06 -10.34 13.99
C GLU A 100 -3.27 -9.97 15.23
N ASP A 101 -2.11 -10.59 15.44
CA ASP A 101 -1.24 -10.33 16.59
C ASP A 101 -0.75 -8.87 16.58
N PHE A 102 -0.37 -8.36 15.40
CA PHE A 102 -0.06 -6.94 15.20
C PHE A 102 -1.31 -6.05 15.06
N THR A 103 -2.50 -6.57 15.33
CA THR A 103 -3.79 -5.86 15.28
C THR A 103 -4.05 -5.15 13.95
N CYS A 104 -3.45 -5.62 12.85
CA CYS A 104 -3.62 -5.03 11.52
C CYS A 104 -5.07 -5.24 11.05
N THR A 105 -5.66 -6.39 11.42
CA THR A 105 -7.03 -6.77 11.07
C THR A 105 -8.12 -5.92 11.73
N ASP A 106 -7.79 -5.13 12.76
CA ASP A 106 -8.73 -4.19 13.40
C ASP A 106 -9.22 -3.11 12.43
N CYS A 107 -8.40 -2.80 11.42
CA CYS A 107 -8.72 -1.83 10.38
C CYS A 107 -8.75 -2.45 8.99
N HIS A 108 -7.84 -3.38 8.70
CA HIS A 108 -7.63 -3.94 7.36
C HIS A 108 -8.28 -5.31 7.21
N SER A 109 -8.81 -5.61 6.02
CA SER A 109 -9.23 -6.96 5.68
C SER A 109 -8.03 -7.75 5.14
N VAL A 110 -7.91 -9.03 5.50
CA VAL A 110 -6.96 -10.00 4.92
C VAL A 110 -7.71 -11.32 4.72
N TYR A 111 -7.84 -11.79 3.47
CA TYR A 111 -8.67 -12.94 3.09
C TYR A 111 -10.10 -12.91 3.69
N GLY A 112 -10.69 -11.72 3.75
CA GLY A 112 -12.05 -11.50 4.29
C GLY A 112 -12.13 -11.52 5.83
N LYS A 113 -11.02 -11.66 6.55
CA LYS A 113 -10.94 -11.53 8.00
C LYS A 113 -10.56 -10.10 8.40
N GLY A 114 -11.20 -9.58 9.44
CA GLY A 114 -11.01 -8.21 9.89
C GLY A 114 -11.75 -7.18 9.04
N GLY A 115 -11.15 -6.00 8.89
CA GLY A 115 -11.68 -4.89 8.09
C GLY A 115 -12.31 -3.78 8.94
N GLY A 116 -12.78 -2.73 8.26
CA GLY A 116 -13.38 -1.57 8.92
C GLY A 116 -13.05 -0.27 8.21
N SER A 117 -11.95 0.38 8.60
CA SER A 117 -11.55 1.68 8.05
C SER A 117 -10.35 1.66 7.10
N GLY A 118 -9.63 0.54 7.02
CA GLY A 118 -8.44 0.37 6.18
C GLY A 118 -8.74 -0.40 4.89
N PRO A 119 -7.96 -0.18 3.82
CA PRO A 119 -8.01 -1.01 2.61
C PRO A 119 -7.76 -2.49 2.87
N ASP A 120 -8.36 -3.36 2.06
CA ASP A 120 -8.02 -4.77 1.99
C ASP A 120 -6.56 -4.97 1.57
N LEU A 121 -5.80 -5.71 2.37
CA LEU A 121 -4.38 -5.99 2.14
C LEU A 121 -4.16 -7.31 1.39
N THR A 122 -5.21 -8.09 1.10
CA THR A 122 -5.09 -9.38 0.40
C THR A 122 -4.42 -9.19 -0.95
N GLY A 123 -3.20 -9.74 -1.08
CA GLY A 123 -2.37 -9.59 -2.27
C GLY A 123 -1.92 -8.15 -2.54
N TYR A 124 -1.72 -7.34 -1.50
CA TYR A 124 -1.21 -5.98 -1.58
C TYR A 124 -0.06 -5.85 -2.60
N GLY A 125 -0.16 -4.87 -3.48
CA GLY A 125 0.87 -4.57 -4.49
C GLY A 125 0.98 -5.57 -5.66
N SER A 126 0.24 -6.68 -5.65
CA SER A 126 0.14 -7.58 -6.81
C SER A 126 -0.44 -6.83 -8.02
N ARG A 127 -0.26 -7.38 -9.24
CA ARG A 127 -0.74 -6.72 -10.46
C ARG A 127 -2.22 -6.40 -10.36
N GLN A 128 -3.01 -7.41 -9.98
CA GLN A 128 -4.45 -7.28 -9.81
C GLN A 128 -4.80 -6.25 -8.74
N TRP A 129 -4.15 -6.27 -7.56
CA TRP A 129 -4.44 -5.32 -6.49
C TRP A 129 -4.16 -3.87 -6.93
N THR A 130 -3.05 -3.63 -7.63
CA THR A 130 -2.71 -2.29 -8.14
C THR A 130 -3.69 -1.83 -9.22
N ILE A 131 -4.09 -2.71 -10.14
CA ILE A 131 -5.13 -2.40 -11.13
C ILE A 131 -6.45 -2.05 -10.43
N ASP A 132 -6.84 -2.81 -9.41
CA ASP A 132 -8.11 -2.63 -8.71
C ASP A 132 -8.17 -1.28 -7.97
N ILE A 133 -7.11 -0.91 -7.25
CA ILE A 133 -7.08 0.36 -6.51
C ILE A 133 -7.00 1.57 -7.45
N LEU A 134 -6.32 1.45 -8.60
CA LEU A 134 -6.33 2.49 -9.63
C LEU A 134 -7.69 2.57 -10.31
N SER A 135 -8.35 1.43 -10.55
CA SER A 135 -9.67 1.40 -11.19
C SER A 135 -10.69 2.18 -10.38
N ASP A 136 -10.81 1.86 -9.09
CA ASP A 136 -11.78 2.50 -8.21
C ASP A 136 -11.31 2.55 -6.73
N PRO A 137 -10.51 3.56 -6.33
CA PRO A 137 -10.06 3.71 -4.94
C PRO A 137 -11.22 4.05 -3.98
N ALA A 138 -12.37 4.50 -4.50
CA ALA A 138 -13.60 4.73 -3.74
C ALA A 138 -14.43 3.45 -3.54
N HIS A 139 -14.01 2.31 -4.10
CA HIS A 139 -14.66 1.04 -3.81
C HIS A 139 -14.51 0.66 -2.33
N LYS A 140 -15.52 -0.03 -1.77
CA LYS A 140 -15.56 -0.45 -0.35
C LYS A 140 -14.38 -1.33 0.09
N ARG A 141 -13.71 -1.98 -0.87
CA ARG A 141 -12.49 -2.77 -0.64
C ARG A 141 -11.29 -1.89 -0.27
N PHE A 142 -11.31 -0.61 -0.64
CA PHE A 142 -10.23 0.33 -0.42
C PHE A 142 -10.66 1.43 0.56
N TYR A 143 -10.79 2.68 0.09
CA TYR A 143 -11.06 3.81 0.98
C TYR A 143 -12.54 4.13 1.11
N GLY A 144 -13.41 3.65 0.20
CA GLY A 144 -14.83 3.99 0.26
C GLY A 144 -15.04 5.50 0.22
N ASN A 145 -15.93 5.98 1.10
CA ASN A 145 -16.19 7.41 1.31
C ASN A 145 -15.00 8.20 1.93
N ARG A 146 -13.90 7.53 2.30
CA ARG A 146 -12.69 8.16 2.87
C ARG A 146 -11.60 8.39 1.82
N ASN A 147 -11.87 8.13 0.54
CA ASN A 147 -10.90 8.37 -0.54
C ASN A 147 -10.50 9.86 -0.58
N ASP A 148 -9.20 10.14 -0.47
CA ASP A 148 -8.64 11.49 -0.41
C ASP A 148 -8.37 12.05 -1.82
N GLY A 149 -9.40 12.03 -2.67
CA GLY A 149 -9.36 12.65 -3.99
C GLY A 149 -8.58 11.88 -5.07
N MET A 150 -8.19 10.62 -4.82
CA MET A 150 -7.63 9.78 -5.88
C MET A 150 -8.72 9.48 -6.92
N PRO A 151 -8.53 9.79 -8.22
CA PRO A 151 -9.55 9.54 -9.23
C PRO A 151 -9.79 8.04 -9.44
N SER A 152 -11.03 7.65 -9.74
CA SER A 152 -11.33 6.33 -10.26
C SER A 152 -11.02 6.31 -11.76
N TYR A 153 -9.92 5.68 -12.15
CA TYR A 153 -9.46 5.73 -13.55
C TYR A 153 -10.28 4.82 -14.48
N TYR A 154 -10.88 3.75 -13.94
CA TYR A 154 -11.59 2.73 -14.71
C TYR A 154 -12.75 2.08 -13.91
N ALA A 155 -13.60 2.88 -13.27
CA ALA A 155 -14.72 2.36 -12.46
C ALA A 155 -15.90 1.81 -13.28
N PHE A 156 -16.00 2.14 -14.57
CA PHE A 156 -17.16 1.84 -15.42
C PHE A 156 -16.78 0.94 -16.61
N PRO A 157 -16.43 -0.34 -16.42
CA PRO A 157 -15.97 -1.21 -17.50
C PRO A 157 -17.01 -1.45 -18.61
N LYS A 158 -18.30 -1.24 -18.31
CA LYS A 158 -19.41 -1.39 -19.28
C LYS A 158 -19.77 -0.08 -20.00
N GLU A 159 -19.20 1.05 -19.57
CA GLU A 159 -19.45 2.39 -20.11
C GLU A 159 -18.08 3.10 -20.29
N PRO A 160 -17.26 2.67 -21.27
CA PRO A 160 -15.87 3.10 -21.42
C PRO A 160 -15.70 4.62 -21.48
N GLU A 161 -16.67 5.34 -22.03
CA GLU A 161 -16.71 6.80 -22.14
C GLU A 161 -16.76 7.54 -20.81
N LYS A 162 -17.10 6.85 -19.71
CA LYS A 162 -17.08 7.40 -18.34
C LYS A 162 -15.73 7.24 -17.65
N ASN A 163 -14.81 6.44 -18.22
CA ASN A 163 -13.50 6.19 -17.62
C ASN A 163 -12.47 7.23 -18.06
N LEU A 164 -11.48 7.48 -17.21
CA LEU A 164 -10.38 8.38 -17.51
C LEU A 164 -9.30 7.71 -18.36
N LEU A 165 -9.14 6.40 -18.21
CA LEU A 165 -8.19 5.57 -18.94
C LEU A 165 -8.92 4.41 -19.62
N THR A 166 -8.34 3.88 -20.68
CA THR A 166 -8.69 2.55 -21.19
C THR A 166 -8.17 1.46 -20.25
N ARG A 167 -8.62 0.21 -20.46
CA ARG A 167 -8.14 -0.93 -19.69
C ARG A 167 -6.64 -1.13 -19.92
N GLU A 168 -6.19 -1.02 -21.16
CA GLU A 168 -4.80 -1.19 -21.55
C GLU A 168 -3.89 -0.11 -20.94
N GLU A 169 -4.31 1.16 -20.95
CA GLU A 169 -3.55 2.25 -20.33
C GLU A 169 -3.44 2.10 -18.82
N LEU A 170 -4.53 1.69 -18.15
CA LEU A 170 -4.54 1.41 -16.73
C LEU A 170 -3.54 0.29 -16.38
N GLU A 171 -3.53 -0.78 -17.16
CA GLU A 171 -2.61 -1.89 -16.98
C GLU A 171 -1.15 -1.47 -17.18
N LEU A 172 -0.86 -0.68 -18.21
CA LEU A 172 0.47 -0.11 -18.43
C LEU A 172 0.92 0.80 -17.27
N LEU A 173 0.00 1.57 -16.70
CA LEU A 173 0.27 2.40 -15.52
C LEU A 173 0.57 1.53 -14.29
N ALA A 174 -0.23 0.49 -14.04
CA ALA A 174 0.00 -0.45 -12.95
C ALA A 174 1.36 -1.15 -13.08
N ASP A 175 1.69 -1.62 -14.28
CA ASP A 175 2.97 -2.26 -14.58
C ASP A 175 4.14 -1.28 -14.45
N TRP A 176 3.95 0.00 -14.84
CA TRP A 176 4.95 1.05 -14.63
C TRP A 176 5.24 1.32 -13.14
N LEU A 177 4.20 1.39 -12.30
CA LEU A 177 4.34 1.58 -10.85
C LEU A 177 5.06 0.40 -10.17
N ARG A 178 4.79 -0.82 -10.65
CA ARG A 178 5.33 -2.06 -10.08
C ARG A 178 6.71 -2.45 -10.63
N ARG A 179 7.36 -1.61 -11.44
CA ARG A 179 8.68 -1.91 -12.01
C ARG A 179 9.70 -2.28 -10.94
N SER A 180 9.70 -1.61 -9.79
CA SER A 180 10.65 -1.87 -8.70
C SER A 180 10.56 -3.26 -8.07
N VAL A 181 9.39 -3.91 -8.15
CA VAL A 181 9.19 -5.26 -7.58
C VAL A 181 9.21 -6.36 -8.64
N THR A 182 9.10 -5.99 -9.93
CA THR A 182 9.03 -6.93 -11.06
C THR A 182 10.33 -7.01 -11.86
N THR A 183 11.23 -6.03 -11.78
CA THR A 183 12.57 -6.15 -12.38
C THR A 183 13.42 -7.12 -11.57
N ARG A 184 13.45 -8.39 -12.02
CA ARG A 184 14.57 -9.29 -11.78
C ARG A 184 15.85 -8.58 -12.24
N GLY A 185 16.92 -8.73 -11.47
CA GLY A 185 18.24 -8.24 -11.86
C GLY A 185 18.55 -8.58 -13.32
N GLN A 186 18.89 -7.55 -14.08
CA GLN A 186 19.76 -7.68 -15.25
C GLN A 186 21.17 -7.39 -14.79
#